data_AF-A0A2G6IMT5-F1
#
_entry.id   AF-A0A2G6IMT5-F1
#
_cell.length_a   1.000
_cell.length_b   1.000
_cell.length_c   1.000
_cell.angle_alpha   90.00
_cell.angle_beta   90.00
_cell.angle_gamma   90.00
#
_symmetry.space_group_name_H-M   'P 1'
#
loop_
_entity.id
_entity.type
_entity.pdbx_description
1 polymer ?
#
loop_
_entity_poly.entity_id
_entity_poly.type
_entity_poly.pdbx_seq_one_letter_code
_entity_poly.pdbx_strand_id
1 'polypeptide(L)'
;MIAKLLPVLLLVLGVGTGIGAGIFLKPEPREHVEINPCGDEHPKKVAKSESKEEETDPTHEYVKLNNQFVVPVVGKNKVSSLVVLSLSVEVEAGQKEAVYAREPKLRDAFLQTLFDHANMGGFEGSFTSSNNMKILRNALREVANKTLGDLVSDVLIIDIVRQDV
;
A
#
# COMPACT_ATOMS: atom_id res chain seq x y z
N MET A 1 -8.53 -29.62 -56.72
CA MET A 1 -7.48 -29.15 -55.77
C MET A 1 -7.95 -28.01 -54.85
N ILE A 2 -9.00 -27.25 -55.20
CA ILE A 2 -9.60 -26.18 -54.36
C ILE A 2 -10.22 -26.67 -53.03
N ALA A 3 -10.72 -27.90 -52.97
CA ALA A 3 -11.35 -28.45 -51.76
C ALA A 3 -10.39 -28.64 -50.56
N LYS A 4 -9.06 -28.67 -50.77
CA LYS A 4 -8.06 -28.74 -49.69
C LYS A 4 -7.46 -27.38 -49.32
N LEU A 5 -7.59 -26.37 -50.19
CA LEU A 5 -7.11 -25.00 -49.94
C LEU A 5 -8.08 -24.21 -49.06
N LEU A 6 -9.38 -24.42 -49.23
CA LEU A 6 -10.42 -23.76 -48.42
C LEU A 6 -10.27 -24.00 -46.90
N PRO A 7 -10.06 -25.23 -46.39
CA PRO A 7 -9.88 -25.45 -44.95
C PRO A 7 -8.58 -24.85 -44.41
N VAL A 8 -7.50 -24.84 -45.19
CA VAL A 8 -6.22 -24.24 -44.78
C VAL A 8 -6.32 -22.72 -44.70
N LEU A 9 -7.01 -22.10 -45.68
CA LEU A 9 -7.24 -20.65 -45.69
C LEU A 9 -8.12 -20.21 -44.50
N LEU A 10 -9.19 -20.96 -44.21
CA LEU A 10 -10.05 -20.70 -43.04
C LEU A 10 -9.30 -20.87 -41.72
N LEU A 11 -8.40 -21.85 -41.63
CA LEU A 11 -7.58 -22.06 -40.43
C LEU A 11 -6.63 -20.88 -40.20
N VAL A 12 -5.94 -20.41 -41.24
CA VAL A 12 -5.03 -19.25 -41.12
C VAL A 12 -5.81 -17.97 -40.81
N LEU A 13 -6.94 -17.74 -41.49
CA LEU A 13 -7.79 -16.57 -41.22
C LEU A 13 -8.37 -16.60 -39.81
N GLY A 14 -8.85 -17.75 -39.34
CA GLY A 14 -9.43 -17.91 -38.00
C GLY A 14 -8.41 -17.72 -36.88
N VAL A 15 -7.22 -18.30 -37.02
CA VAL A 15 -6.14 -18.12 -36.03
C VAL A 15 -5.62 -16.68 -36.04
N GLY A 16 -5.44 -16.10 -37.23
CA GLY A 16 -4.99 -14.71 -37.38
C GLY A 16 -5.98 -13.69 -36.81
N THR A 17 -7.28 -13.87 -37.09
CA THR A 17 -8.32 -13.01 -36.51
C THR A 17 -8.50 -13.23 -35.01
N GLY A 18 -8.42 -14.46 -34.51
CA GLY A 18 -8.54 -14.75 -33.08
C GLY A 18 -7.42 -14.12 -32.24
N ILE A 19 -6.16 -14.25 -32.67
CA ILE A 19 -5.01 -13.66 -31.96
C ILE A 19 -5.05 -12.13 -32.08
N GLY A 20 -5.33 -11.60 -33.27
CA GLY A 20 -5.44 -10.15 -33.50
C GLY A 20 -6.53 -9.51 -32.66
N ALA A 21 -7.73 -10.12 -32.60
CA ALA A 21 -8.82 -9.65 -31.77
C ALA A 21 -8.51 -9.79 -30.27
N GLY A 22 -7.83 -10.88 -29.85
CA GLY A 22 -7.44 -11.08 -28.45
C GLY A 22 -6.45 -10.02 -27.95
N ILE A 23 -5.51 -9.58 -28.79
CA ILE A 23 -4.57 -8.50 -28.46
C ILE A 23 -5.26 -7.13 -28.52
N PHE A 24 -6.12 -6.90 -29.52
CA PHE A 24 -6.83 -5.63 -29.69
C PHE A 24 -7.92 -5.40 -28.64
N LEU A 25 -8.62 -6.46 -28.24
CA LEU A 25 -9.67 -6.42 -27.20
C LEU A 25 -9.12 -6.71 -25.80
N LYS A 26 -7.80 -6.91 -25.65
CA LYS A 26 -7.18 -7.09 -24.34
C LYS A 26 -7.50 -5.85 -23.51
N PRO A 27 -8.35 -5.96 -22.47
CA PRO A 27 -8.66 -4.81 -21.64
C PRO A 27 -7.36 -4.36 -20.96
N GLU A 28 -7.13 -3.05 -20.88
CA GLU A 28 -6.05 -2.53 -20.04
C GLU A 28 -6.22 -3.08 -18.63
N PRO A 29 -5.12 -3.41 -17.91
CA PRO A 29 -5.19 -3.87 -16.53
C PRO A 29 -6.05 -2.90 -15.74
N ARG A 30 -7.26 -3.34 -15.39
CA ARG A 30 -8.12 -2.57 -14.51
C ARG A 30 -7.41 -2.59 -13.16
N GLU A 31 -6.82 -1.47 -12.76
CA GLU A 31 -6.74 -1.19 -11.33
C GLU A 31 -8.17 -1.30 -10.82
N HIS A 32 -8.37 -2.18 -9.84
CA HIS A 32 -9.64 -2.26 -9.13
C HIS A 32 -9.81 -0.93 -8.38
N VAL A 33 -10.42 0.04 -9.06
CA VAL A 33 -11.00 1.21 -8.41
C VAL A 33 -12.33 0.73 -7.84
N GLU A 34 -12.40 0.55 -6.52
CA GLU A 34 -13.67 0.47 -5.82
C GLU A 34 -14.44 1.77 -6.07
N ILE A 35 -15.59 1.65 -6.72
CA ILE A 35 -16.45 2.77 -7.12
C ILE A 35 -17.25 3.23 -5.88
N ASN A 36 -17.07 4.47 -5.48
CA ASN A 36 -17.97 5.18 -4.55
C ASN A 36 -19.13 5.80 -5.38
N PRO A 37 -20.42 5.73 -4.96
CA PRO A 37 -21.56 5.82 -5.86
C PRO A 37 -22.25 7.19 -5.86
N CYS A 38 -21.54 8.28 -6.16
CA CYS A 38 -22.16 9.60 -6.42
C CYS A 38 -21.48 10.26 -7.62
N GLY A 39 -22.29 10.66 -8.60
CA GLY A 39 -21.88 10.93 -9.98
C GLY A 39 -21.45 12.36 -10.35
N ASP A 40 -21.26 12.48 -11.66
CA ASP A 40 -21.13 13.65 -12.54
C ASP A 40 -19.74 14.25 -12.84
N GLU A 41 -19.27 13.88 -14.05
CA GLU A 41 -18.68 14.68 -15.14
C GLU A 41 -17.55 15.70 -14.87
N HIS A 42 -16.31 15.34 -15.28
CA HIS A 42 -15.51 16.01 -16.33
C HIS A 42 -14.09 15.39 -16.43
N PRO A 43 -13.54 15.14 -17.64
CA PRO A 43 -12.22 14.54 -17.79
C PRO A 43 -11.13 15.62 -17.72
N LYS A 44 -10.39 15.68 -16.61
CA LYS A 44 -9.08 16.34 -16.61
C LYS A 44 -8.01 15.32 -16.92
N LYS A 45 -7.43 15.46 -18.13
CA LYS A 45 -6.10 14.97 -18.45
C LYS A 45 -5.15 15.32 -17.30
N VAL A 46 -4.61 14.30 -16.66
CA VAL A 46 -3.36 14.39 -15.89
C VAL A 46 -2.57 13.21 -16.41
N ALA A 47 -1.81 13.43 -17.48
CA ALA A 47 -0.37 13.61 -17.35
C ALA A 47 0.18 12.47 -16.49
N LYS A 48 0.65 11.44 -17.20
CA LYS A 48 1.70 10.50 -16.79
C LYS A 48 2.44 11.07 -15.58
N SER A 49 2.04 10.66 -14.37
CA SER A 49 2.89 10.88 -13.22
C SER A 49 4.02 9.91 -13.40
N GLU A 50 5.06 10.37 -14.09
CA GLU A 50 6.42 9.99 -13.74
C GLU A 50 6.46 9.87 -12.21
N SER A 51 6.97 8.74 -11.75
CA SER A 51 7.52 8.58 -10.41
C SER A 51 8.19 9.90 -10.06
N LYS A 52 7.52 10.69 -9.22
CA LYS A 52 8.10 11.89 -8.69
C LYS A 52 9.26 11.36 -7.88
N GLU A 53 10.47 11.54 -8.40
CA GLU A 53 11.68 11.47 -7.60
C GLU A 53 11.38 12.40 -6.42
N GLU A 54 11.01 11.77 -5.30
CA GLU A 54 10.99 12.42 -3.99
C GLU A 54 12.35 13.08 -3.87
N GLU A 55 12.39 14.35 -3.47
CA GLU A 55 13.62 15.07 -3.20
C GLU A 55 14.52 14.15 -2.35
N THR A 56 15.52 13.57 -3.00
CA THR A 56 16.45 12.68 -2.33
C THR A 56 17.35 13.58 -1.52
N ASP A 57 17.10 13.63 -0.22
CA ASP A 57 18.21 13.80 0.69
C ASP A 57 19.21 12.68 0.33
N PRO A 58 20.40 12.98 -0.22
CA PRO A 58 21.30 11.95 -0.75
C PRO A 58 21.78 10.97 0.34
N THR A 59 21.46 11.24 1.62
CA THR A 59 21.79 10.40 2.76
C THR A 59 20.68 9.45 3.18
N HIS A 60 19.42 9.70 2.82
CA HIS A 60 18.27 8.96 3.34
C HIS A 60 17.35 8.41 2.25
N GLU A 61 16.81 7.24 2.54
CA GLU A 61 15.95 6.47 1.67
C GLU A 61 14.66 6.11 2.41
N TYR A 62 13.51 6.30 1.75
CA TYR A 62 12.22 5.96 2.32
C TYR A 62 11.72 4.63 1.73
N VAL A 63 11.37 3.70 2.62
CA VAL A 63 10.84 2.37 2.32
C VAL A 63 9.37 2.33 2.74
N LYS A 64 8.47 2.46 1.76
CA LYS A 64 7.05 2.25 2.02
C LYS A 64 6.78 0.78 2.32
N LEU A 65 6.10 0.51 3.44
CA LEU A 65 5.71 -0.85 3.81
C LEU A 65 4.52 -1.31 2.96
N ASN A 66 4.54 -2.59 2.57
CA ASN A 66 3.52 -3.17 1.71
C ASN A 66 2.24 -3.44 2.47
N ASN A 67 1.10 -2.96 1.96
CA ASN A 67 -0.21 -3.05 2.60
C ASN A 67 -0.36 -2.19 3.87
N GLN A 68 -1.59 -1.73 4.07
CA GLN A 68 -1.97 -0.96 5.26
C GLN A 68 -2.01 -1.86 6.51
N PHE A 69 -1.90 -1.23 7.67
CA PHE A 69 -2.09 -1.84 8.97
C PHE A 69 -3.53 -1.58 9.43
N VAL A 70 -4.24 -2.62 9.84
CA VAL A 70 -5.64 -2.53 10.27
C VAL A 70 -5.71 -2.96 11.73
N VAL A 71 -6.19 -2.06 12.58
CA VAL A 71 -6.13 -2.18 14.05
C VAL A 71 -7.51 -1.93 14.64
N PRO A 72 -8.16 -2.93 15.26
CA PRO A 72 -9.42 -2.72 15.95
C PRO A 72 -9.17 -2.04 17.30
N VAL A 73 -10.01 -1.06 17.63
CA VAL A 73 -10.10 -0.49 18.97
C VAL A 73 -11.28 -1.16 19.67
N VAL A 74 -11.02 -1.78 20.83
CA VAL A 74 -12.03 -2.55 21.57
C VAL A 74 -12.44 -1.76 22.82
N GLY A 75 -13.72 -1.40 22.88
CA GLY A 75 -14.34 -0.78 24.06
C GLY A 75 -15.49 -1.63 24.58
N LYS A 76 -15.59 -1.84 25.91
CA LYS A 76 -16.68 -2.63 26.54
C LYS A 76 -16.87 -4.01 25.89
N ASN A 77 -15.78 -4.73 25.60
CA ASN A 77 -15.76 -6.06 24.97
C ASN A 77 -16.35 -6.13 23.54
N LYS A 78 -16.46 -5.00 22.85
CA LYS A 78 -16.83 -4.96 21.43
C LYS A 78 -15.90 -4.02 20.66
N VAL A 79 -15.77 -4.25 19.35
CA VAL A 79 -15.06 -3.31 18.48
C VAL A 79 -15.86 -2.01 18.44
N SER A 80 -15.23 -0.90 18.84
CA SER A 80 -15.83 0.44 18.81
C SER A 80 -15.36 1.26 17.62
N SER A 81 -14.15 1.00 17.13
CA SER A 81 -13.60 1.65 15.95
C SER A 81 -12.59 0.74 15.24
N LEU A 82 -12.35 1.00 13.96
CA LEU A 82 -11.28 0.41 13.17
C LEU A 82 -10.31 1.52 12.74
N VAL A 83 -9.02 1.33 13.00
CA VAL A 83 -7.96 2.25 12.57
C VAL A 83 -7.17 1.62 11.45
N VAL A 84 -6.96 2.39 10.37
CA VAL A 84 -6.16 1.99 9.21
C VAL A 84 -4.97 2.93 9.08
N LEU A 85 -3.76 2.38 9.00
CA LEU A 85 -2.52 3.15 8.89
C LEU A 85 -1.68 2.73 7.68
N SER A 86 -1.06 3.71 7.02
CA SER A 86 0.02 3.51 6.04
C SER A 86 1.33 3.95 6.68
N LEU A 87 2.35 3.08 6.70
CA LEU A 87 3.65 3.38 7.31
C LEU A 87 4.78 3.34 6.27
N SER A 88 5.77 4.21 6.46
CA SER A 88 7.04 4.20 5.73
C SER A 88 8.20 4.23 6.73
N VAL A 89 9.32 3.67 6.35
CA VAL A 89 10.53 3.59 7.18
C VAL A 89 11.62 4.39 6.51
N GLU A 90 12.24 5.29 7.25
CA GLU A 90 13.41 6.04 6.80
C GLU A 90 14.67 5.27 7.19
N VAL A 91 15.55 5.05 6.20
CA VAL A 91 16.82 4.34 6.36
C VAL A 91 17.95 5.12 5.69
N GLU A 92 19.18 4.75 6.00
CA GLU A 92 20.34 5.26 5.25
C GLU A 92 20.31 4.78 3.78
N ALA A 93 20.92 5.57 2.89
CA ALA A 93 21.02 5.22 1.48
C ALA A 93 21.64 3.82 1.26
N GLY A 94 21.04 3.03 0.36
CA GLY A 94 21.45 1.66 0.04
C GLY A 94 20.99 0.58 1.03
N GLN A 95 20.12 0.90 2.00
CA GLN A 95 19.57 -0.09 2.95
C GLN A 95 18.16 -0.57 2.62
N LYS A 96 17.54 -0.09 1.53
CA LYS A 96 16.19 -0.49 1.09
C LYS A 96 15.99 -2.01 1.03
N GLU A 97 16.89 -2.73 0.38
CA GLU A 97 16.78 -4.18 0.20
C GLU A 97 16.85 -4.94 1.53
N ALA A 98 17.65 -4.46 2.47
CA ALA A 98 17.78 -5.05 3.80
C ALA A 98 16.48 -4.93 4.60
N VAL A 99 15.77 -3.81 4.46
CA VAL A 99 14.44 -3.61 5.06
C VAL A 99 13.43 -4.57 4.43
N TYR A 100 13.35 -4.63 3.10
CA TYR A 100 12.41 -5.54 2.42
C TYR A 100 12.64 -7.01 2.77
N ALA A 101 13.89 -7.46 2.89
CA ALA A 101 14.23 -8.82 3.28
C ALA A 101 13.72 -9.22 4.67
N ARG A 102 13.54 -8.24 5.57
CA ARG A 102 13.06 -8.45 6.94
C ARG A 102 11.70 -7.80 7.21
N GLU A 103 11.07 -7.27 6.17
CA GLU A 103 9.77 -6.60 6.25
C GLU A 103 8.72 -7.45 6.98
N PRO A 104 8.59 -8.78 6.75
CA PRO A 104 7.58 -9.57 7.46
C PRO A 104 7.72 -9.52 8.99
N LYS A 105 8.95 -9.52 9.51
CA LYS A 105 9.20 -9.40 10.96
C LYS A 105 8.94 -7.99 11.47
N LEU A 106 9.32 -6.97 10.70
CA LEU A 106 9.05 -5.59 11.05
C LEU A 106 7.54 -5.31 11.12
N ARG A 107 6.79 -5.81 10.14
CA ARG A 107 5.33 -5.69 10.10
C ARG A 107 4.66 -6.37 11.29
N ASP A 108 5.10 -7.58 11.66
CA ASP A 108 4.59 -8.28 12.85
C ASP A 108 4.79 -7.45 14.12
N ALA A 109 6.00 -6.92 14.33
CA ALA A 109 6.34 -6.11 15.49
C ALA A 109 5.57 -4.77 15.53
N PHE A 110 5.39 -4.13 14.38
CA PHE A 110 4.55 -2.93 14.27
C PHE A 110 3.09 -3.22 14.58
N LEU A 111 2.54 -4.32 14.06
CA LEU A 111 1.15 -4.70 14.32
C LEU A 111 0.91 -4.91 15.81
N GLN A 112 1.82 -5.61 16.51
CA GLN A 112 1.76 -5.77 17.96
C GLN A 112 1.80 -4.42 18.69
N THR A 113 2.74 -3.55 18.31
CA THR A 113 2.87 -2.21 18.92
C THR A 113 1.61 -1.37 18.74
N LEU A 114 0.98 -1.44 17.56
CA LEU A 114 -0.25 -0.75 17.27
C LEU A 114 -1.43 -1.31 18.08
N PHE A 115 -1.51 -2.63 18.27
CA PHE A 115 -2.52 -3.24 19.14
C PHE A 115 -2.33 -2.80 20.60
N ASP A 116 -1.10 -2.79 21.10
CA ASP A 116 -0.81 -2.31 22.45
C ASP A 116 -1.19 -0.83 22.61
N HIS A 117 -0.88 0.00 21.62
CA HIS A 117 -1.29 1.40 21.60
C HIS A 117 -2.81 1.58 21.60
N ALA A 118 -3.53 0.75 20.83
CA ALA A 118 -5.00 0.74 20.84
C ALA A 118 -5.57 0.34 22.20
N ASN A 119 -5.00 -0.70 22.83
CA ASN A 119 -5.43 -1.20 24.14
C ASN A 119 -5.16 -0.20 25.28
N MET A 120 -4.16 0.67 25.13
CA MET A 120 -3.91 1.78 26.06
C MET A 120 -4.79 3.01 25.79
N GLY A 121 -5.72 2.94 24.82
CA GLY A 121 -6.60 4.06 24.46
C GLY A 121 -5.93 5.11 23.57
N GLY A 122 -4.78 4.83 22.97
CA GLY A 122 -4.02 5.79 22.16
C GLY A 122 -4.76 6.26 20.89
N PHE A 123 -5.75 5.48 20.43
CA PHE A 123 -6.63 5.84 19.31
C PHE A 123 -8.00 6.39 19.73
N GLU A 124 -8.25 6.53 21.02
CA GLU A 124 -9.47 7.14 21.55
C GLU A 124 -9.39 8.68 21.55
N GLY A 125 -10.55 9.35 21.53
CA GLY A 125 -10.61 10.81 21.60
C GLY A 125 -9.83 11.51 20.47
N SER A 126 -9.00 12.50 20.85
CA SER A 126 -8.13 13.25 19.94
C SER A 126 -6.85 12.46 19.59
N PHE A 127 -7.03 11.36 18.88
CA PHE A 127 -5.95 10.45 18.49
C PHE A 127 -4.89 11.11 17.60
N THR A 128 -5.27 12.10 16.78
CA THR A 128 -4.36 12.86 15.91
C THR A 128 -3.63 14.00 16.62
N SER A 129 -3.79 14.15 17.95
CA SER A 129 -3.05 15.17 18.69
C SER A 129 -1.53 14.95 18.57
N SER A 130 -0.76 16.04 18.52
CA SER A 130 0.69 15.98 18.32
C SER A 130 1.40 15.12 19.38
N ASN A 131 0.90 15.14 20.62
CA ASN A 131 1.44 14.34 21.71
C ASN A 131 1.21 12.84 21.48
N ASN A 132 -0.01 12.43 21.14
CA ASN A 132 -0.34 11.02 20.87
C ASN A 132 0.45 10.48 19.66
N MET A 133 0.54 11.28 18.59
CA MET A 133 1.31 10.92 17.40
C MET A 133 2.81 10.82 17.69
N LYS A 134 3.36 11.66 18.58
CA LYS A 134 4.75 11.56 19.02
C LYS A 134 5.00 10.26 19.80
N ILE A 135 4.10 9.90 20.72
CA ILE A 135 4.20 8.65 21.49
C ILE A 135 4.18 7.44 20.55
N LEU A 136 3.23 7.41 19.60
CA LEU A 136 3.12 6.32 18.64
C LEU A 136 4.36 6.20 17.75
N ARG A 137 4.84 7.31 17.15
CA ARG A 137 6.07 7.30 16.33
C ARG A 137 7.28 6.81 17.10
N ASN A 138 7.45 7.27 18.34
CA ASN A 138 8.56 6.84 19.19
C ASN A 138 8.52 5.33 19.46
N ALA A 139 7.34 4.79 19.78
CA ALA A 139 7.17 3.35 20.02
C ALA A 139 7.46 2.52 18.76
N LEU A 140 6.94 2.96 17.59
CA LEU A 140 7.21 2.30 16.31
C LEU A 140 8.71 2.34 15.97
N ARG A 141 9.37 3.49 16.15
CA ARG A 141 10.82 3.64 15.91
C ARG A 141 11.64 2.77 16.84
N GLU A 142 11.29 2.69 18.12
CA GLU A 142 11.98 1.84 19.09
C GLU A 142 11.90 0.36 18.68
N VAL A 143 10.71 -0.09 18.28
CA VAL A 143 10.51 -1.47 17.82
C VAL A 143 11.21 -1.72 16.49
N ALA A 144 11.20 -0.76 15.56
CA ALA A 144 11.93 -0.86 14.30
C ALA A 144 13.44 -1.08 14.55
N ASN A 145 14.03 -0.29 15.45
CA ASN A 145 15.42 -0.43 15.84
C ASN A 145 15.70 -1.76 16.56
N LYS A 146 14.79 -2.26 17.41
CA LYS A 146 14.93 -3.59 18.02
C LYS A 146 14.87 -4.73 16.99
N THR A 147 14.07 -4.59 15.92
CA THR A 147 13.88 -5.63 14.91
C THR A 147 14.96 -5.61 13.83
N LEU A 148 15.39 -4.43 13.39
CA LEU A 148 16.32 -4.26 12.27
C LEU A 148 17.72 -3.77 12.68
N GLY A 149 17.92 -3.36 13.94
CA GLY A 149 19.13 -2.70 14.40
C GLY A 149 19.14 -1.21 14.03
N ASP A 150 20.32 -0.62 14.01
CA ASP A 150 20.54 0.81 13.73
C ASP A 150 20.30 1.20 12.24
N LEU A 151 19.68 0.32 11.45
CA LEU A 151 19.33 0.56 10.06
C LEU A 151 18.20 1.58 9.88
N VAL A 152 17.38 1.78 10.91
CA VAL A 152 16.17 2.61 10.83
C VAL A 152 16.38 3.95 11.51
N SER A 153 16.46 4.99 10.71
CA SER A 153 16.58 6.37 11.15
C SER A 153 15.26 6.89 11.70
N ASP A 154 14.13 6.62 11.05
CA ASP A 154 12.82 7.04 11.56
C ASP A 154 11.66 6.20 11.01
N VAL A 155 10.47 6.38 11.60
CA VAL A 155 9.22 5.78 11.11
C VAL A 155 8.17 6.85 10.85
N LEU A 156 7.71 6.89 9.60
CA LEU A 156 6.75 7.87 9.12
C LEU A 156 5.36 7.24 9.08
N ILE A 157 4.39 7.94 9.67
CA ILE A 157 2.97 7.63 9.52
C ILE A 157 2.48 8.45 8.33
N ILE A 158 2.30 7.80 7.18
CA ILE A 158 1.91 8.45 5.92
C ILE A 158 0.43 8.80 5.96
N ASP A 159 -0.40 7.83 6.35
CA ASP A 159 -1.85 8.00 6.48
C ASP A 159 -2.34 7.37 7.78
N ILE A 160 -3.39 7.96 8.35
CA ILE A 160 -4.15 7.38 9.46
C ILE A 160 -5.63 7.71 9.30
N VAL A 161 -6.47 6.68 9.34
CA VAL A 161 -7.92 6.81 9.25
C VAL A 161 -8.54 6.04 10.41
N ARG A 162 -9.56 6.62 11.06
CA ARG A 162 -10.37 5.93 12.07
C ARG A 162 -11.82 5.91 11.61
N GLN A 163 -12.44 4.73 11.63
CA GLN A 163 -13.85 4.54 11.37
C GLN A 163 -14.52 4.01 12.63
N ASP A 164 -15.49 4.75 13.15
CA ASP A 164 -16.28 4.33 14.32
C ASP A 164 -17.42 3.40 13.87
N VAL A 165 -17.79 2.41 14.70
CA VAL A 165 -18.80 1.37 14.40
C VAL A 165 -20.01 1.42 15.33
#